data_AF-A0A2A4TNP2-F1
#
_entry.id   AF-A0A2A4TNP2-F1
#
_cell.length_a   1.000
_cell.length_b   1.000
_cell.length_c   1.000
_cell.angle_alpha   90.00
_cell.angle_beta   90.00
_cell.angle_gamma   90.00
#
_symmetry.space_group_name_H-M   'P 1'
#
loop_
_entity.id
_entity.type
_entity.pdbx_description
1 polymer ?
#
loop_
_entity_poly.entity_id
_entity_poly.type
_entity_poly.pdbx_seq_one_letter_code
_entity_poly.pdbx_strand_id
1 'polypeptide(L)'
;MGYLGNFFIAIDQLGNVLAGGNPDNTVSSRVGFYNSSNYVKGNAPWQWKLFAQIIDTTFYPIDGDNHCHEAYYNDAGEVFDPETNDFLIFLVGCFVVPSCILIGLLLYTLFVLKLVTPKNIDRNKKVKARLKAATSKLKGTMHELDKHVVRSDIEMLENAMSSKIMSDLLVDKIKGKMHL
;
A
#
# COMPACT_ATOMS: atom_id res chain seq x y z
N MET A 1 -1.02 15.37 -4.98
CA MET A 1 -1.95 14.59 -5.82
C MET A 1 -3.00 15.56 -6.34
N GLY A 2 -3.41 15.44 -7.60
CA GLY A 2 -4.54 16.23 -8.13
C GLY A 2 -5.88 15.60 -7.75
N TYR A 3 -6.97 16.37 -7.81
CA TYR A 3 -8.33 15.92 -7.44
C TYR A 3 -8.76 14.64 -8.16
N LEU A 4 -8.43 14.49 -9.44
CA LEU A 4 -8.72 13.28 -10.22
C LEU A 4 -8.02 12.03 -9.66
N GLY A 5 -6.77 12.16 -9.21
CA GLY A 5 -6.05 11.04 -8.60
C GLY A 5 -6.70 10.58 -7.30
N ASN A 6 -7.10 11.51 -6.45
CA ASN A 6 -7.82 11.20 -5.21
C ASN A 6 -9.18 10.56 -5.49
N PHE A 7 -9.88 11.00 -6.54
CA PHE A 7 -11.16 10.42 -6.95
C PHE A 7 -11.02 8.95 -7.34
N PHE A 8 -10.01 8.60 -8.16
CA PHE A 8 -9.78 7.20 -8.53
C PHE A 8 -9.32 6.34 -7.34
N ILE A 9 -8.50 6.88 -6.44
CA ILE A 9 -8.14 6.19 -5.19
C ILE A 9 -9.39 5.89 -4.36
N ALA A 10 -10.30 6.86 -4.22
CA ALA A 10 -11.54 6.67 -3.45
C ALA A 10 -12.48 5.62 -4.08
N ILE A 11 -12.57 5.55 -5.42
CA ILE A 11 -13.31 4.49 -6.11
C ILE A 11 -12.68 3.12 -5.83
N ASP A 12 -11.37 3.04 -5.89
CA ASP A 12 -10.65 1.78 -5.62
C ASP A 12 -10.82 1.33 -4.17
N GLN A 13 -10.69 2.25 -3.20
CA GLN A 13 -10.98 2.00 -1.78
C GLN A 13 -12.43 1.56 -1.57
N LEU A 14 -13.40 2.16 -2.26
CA LEU A 14 -14.80 1.72 -2.21
C LEU A 14 -14.94 0.26 -2.71
N GLY A 15 -14.30 -0.08 -3.83
CA GLY A 15 -14.27 -1.46 -4.33
C GLY A 15 -13.68 -2.43 -3.30
N ASN A 16 -12.62 -2.02 -2.60
CA ASN A 16 -12.01 -2.82 -1.54
C ASN A 16 -12.97 -3.07 -0.38
N VAL A 17 -13.68 -2.02 0.08
CA VAL A 17 -14.67 -2.10 1.17
C VAL A 17 -15.84 -3.02 0.79
N LEU A 18 -16.36 -2.89 -0.43
CA LEU A 18 -17.44 -3.75 -0.93
C LEU A 18 -17.02 -5.23 -0.99
N ALA A 19 -15.72 -5.50 -1.10
CA ALA A 19 -15.13 -6.82 -1.02
C ALA A 19 -14.57 -7.17 0.38
N GLY A 20 -15.05 -6.48 1.43
CA GLY A 20 -14.74 -6.76 2.84
C GLY A 20 -13.33 -6.35 3.29
N GLY A 21 -12.66 -5.46 2.56
CA GLY A 21 -11.36 -4.91 2.92
C GLY A 21 -11.45 -3.64 3.77
N ASN A 22 -10.31 -3.19 4.29
CA ASN A 22 -10.19 -1.94 5.03
C ASN A 22 -10.38 -0.71 4.12
N PRO A 23 -11.21 0.29 4.50
CA PRO A 23 -11.43 1.52 3.72
C PRO A 23 -10.18 2.36 3.44
N ASP A 24 -9.15 2.27 4.28
CA ASP A 24 -7.91 3.03 4.08
C ASP A 24 -7.00 2.37 3.01
N ASN A 25 -7.28 1.12 2.65
CA ASN A 25 -6.48 0.34 1.70
C ASN A 25 -7.12 0.31 0.31
N THR A 26 -6.27 0.50 -0.69
CA THR A 26 -6.57 0.21 -2.10
C THR A 26 -6.71 -1.30 -2.35
N VAL A 27 -7.43 -1.70 -3.42
CA VAL A 27 -7.50 -3.12 -3.82
C VAL A 27 -6.10 -3.60 -4.21
N SER A 28 -5.33 -2.77 -4.91
CA SER A 28 -3.97 -3.13 -5.31
C SER A 28 -3.01 -3.23 -4.12
N SER A 29 -3.15 -2.41 -3.06
CA SER A 29 -2.35 -2.56 -1.84
C SER A 29 -2.73 -3.82 -1.06
N ARG A 30 -4.03 -4.17 -1.00
CA ARG A 30 -4.49 -5.43 -0.41
C ARG A 30 -3.94 -6.64 -1.17
N VAL A 31 -4.06 -6.65 -2.51
CA VAL A 31 -3.46 -7.69 -3.35
C VAL A 31 -1.95 -7.76 -3.14
N GLY A 32 -1.28 -6.60 -3.04
CA GLY A 32 0.14 -6.51 -2.73
C GLY A 32 0.50 -7.10 -1.37
N PHE A 33 -0.31 -6.83 -0.33
CA PHE A 33 -0.14 -7.39 1.02
C PHE A 33 -0.18 -8.93 1.01
N TYR A 34 -1.22 -9.51 0.41
CA TYR A 34 -1.38 -10.98 0.31
C TYR A 34 -0.27 -11.66 -0.49
N ASN A 35 0.34 -10.96 -1.45
CA ASN A 35 1.48 -11.46 -2.22
C ASN A 35 2.85 -11.05 -1.66
N SER A 36 2.90 -10.25 -0.59
CA SER A 36 4.14 -9.80 0.04
C SER A 36 4.67 -10.85 1.03
N SER A 37 5.95 -10.74 1.38
CA SER A 37 6.60 -11.62 2.36
C SER A 37 6.01 -11.55 3.78
N ASN A 38 5.12 -10.59 4.05
CA ASN A 38 4.58 -10.30 5.38
C ASN A 38 3.30 -11.09 5.71
N TYR A 39 2.57 -11.61 4.72
CA TYR A 39 1.34 -12.37 4.97
C TYR A 39 1.63 -13.87 5.19
N VAL A 40 2.28 -14.55 4.24
CA VAL A 40 2.78 -15.93 4.43
C VAL A 40 3.95 -16.16 3.46
N LYS A 41 5.15 -16.48 3.95
CA LYS A 41 6.28 -16.88 3.08
C LYS A 41 5.86 -18.07 2.20
N GLY A 42 5.55 -17.82 0.93
CA GLY A 42 5.40 -18.84 -0.12
C GLY A 42 3.97 -19.36 -0.40
N ASN A 43 3.00 -19.13 0.50
CA ASN A 43 1.67 -19.77 0.41
C ASN A 43 0.51 -18.81 0.12
N ALA A 44 0.76 -17.65 -0.49
CA ALA A 44 -0.33 -16.82 -0.99
C ALA A 44 -1.25 -17.66 -1.92
N PRO A 45 -2.57 -17.72 -1.66
CA PRO A 45 -3.51 -18.42 -2.52
C PRO A 45 -3.35 -17.98 -3.98
N TRP A 46 -3.49 -18.91 -4.91
CA TRP A 46 -3.21 -18.67 -6.33
C TRP A 46 -4.09 -17.55 -6.92
N GLN A 47 -5.28 -17.33 -6.36
CA GLN A 47 -6.20 -16.26 -6.75
C GLN A 47 -5.56 -14.89 -6.55
N TRP A 48 -4.89 -14.67 -5.42
CA TRP A 48 -4.18 -13.41 -5.15
C TRP A 48 -3.00 -13.20 -6.10
N LYS A 49 -2.29 -14.26 -6.47
CA LYS A 49 -1.22 -14.20 -7.46
C LYS A 49 -1.77 -13.84 -8.84
N LEU A 50 -2.92 -14.40 -9.21
CA LEU A 50 -3.61 -14.07 -10.46
C LEU A 50 -4.06 -12.61 -10.47
N PHE A 51 -4.65 -12.10 -9.38
CA PHE A 51 -5.04 -10.70 -9.28
C PHE A 51 -3.83 -9.76 -9.40
N ALA A 52 -2.71 -10.09 -8.74
CA ALA A 52 -1.47 -9.33 -8.89
C ALA A 52 -1.00 -9.28 -10.35
N GLN A 53 -1.02 -10.42 -11.06
CA GLN A 53 -0.65 -10.47 -12.48
C GLN A 53 -1.57 -9.60 -13.36
N ILE A 54 -2.89 -9.68 -13.14
CA ILE A 54 -3.88 -8.90 -13.91
C ILE A 54 -3.68 -7.40 -13.67
N ILE A 55 -3.59 -6.98 -12.41
CA ILE A 55 -3.47 -5.58 -12.04
C ILE A 55 -2.11 -5.04 -12.47
N ASP A 56 -1.00 -5.73 -12.19
CA ASP A 56 0.34 -5.28 -12.58
C ASP A 56 0.46 -5.15 -14.10
N THR A 57 -0.10 -6.08 -14.87
CA THR A 57 -0.16 -5.97 -16.34
C THR A 57 -0.98 -4.75 -16.77
N THR A 58 -2.16 -4.57 -16.16
CA THR A 58 -3.06 -3.44 -16.48
C THR A 58 -2.38 -2.09 -16.29
N PHE A 59 -1.62 -1.93 -15.20
CA PHE A 59 -1.00 -0.66 -14.80
C PHE A 59 0.44 -0.48 -15.32
N TYR A 60 1.04 -1.50 -15.94
CA TYR A 60 2.39 -1.43 -16.50
C TYR A 60 2.65 -0.18 -17.36
N PRO A 61 1.76 0.22 -18.31
CA PRO A 61 1.91 1.43 -19.10
C PRO A 61 2.24 2.73 -18.35
N ILE A 62 1.80 2.86 -17.10
CA ILE A 62 1.92 4.09 -16.31
C ILE A 62 2.78 3.92 -15.07
N ASP A 63 2.78 2.75 -14.45
CA ASP A 63 3.44 2.53 -13.17
C ASP A 63 4.65 1.60 -13.28
N GLY A 64 4.82 0.92 -14.41
CA GLY A 64 5.87 -0.07 -14.61
C GLY A 64 5.62 -1.35 -13.84
N ASP A 65 6.68 -2.09 -13.55
CA ASP A 65 6.59 -3.40 -12.90
C ASP A 65 6.20 -3.32 -11.42
N ASN A 66 5.48 -4.33 -10.94
CA ASN A 66 5.13 -4.56 -9.54
C ASN A 66 4.23 -3.47 -8.91
N HIS A 67 3.21 -3.00 -9.64
CA HIS A 67 2.25 -1.99 -9.17
C HIS A 67 1.64 -2.35 -7.80
N CYS A 68 1.14 -3.58 -7.61
CA CYS A 68 0.51 -4.01 -6.36
C CYS A 68 1.49 -3.99 -5.18
N HIS A 69 2.74 -4.40 -5.42
CA HIS A 69 3.79 -4.37 -4.39
C HIS A 69 4.15 -2.93 -4.00
N GLU A 70 4.15 -1.99 -4.95
CA GLU A 70 4.33 -0.57 -4.63
C GLU A 70 3.15 0.04 -3.90
N ALA A 71 1.93 -0.35 -4.27
CA ALA A 71 0.71 0.08 -3.59
C ALA A 71 0.74 -0.36 -2.13
N TYR A 72 1.12 -1.61 -1.85
CA TYR A 72 1.30 -2.12 -0.49
C TYR A 72 2.22 -1.23 0.36
N TYR A 73 3.37 -0.81 -0.17
CA TYR A 73 4.26 0.08 0.59
C TYR A 73 3.82 1.54 0.62
N ASN A 74 2.91 1.98 -0.24
CA ASN A 74 2.33 3.33 -0.14
C ASN A 74 1.31 3.39 0.99
N ASP A 75 0.61 2.29 1.24
CA ASP A 75 -0.32 2.10 2.36
C ASP A 75 0.40 1.46 3.57
N ALA A 76 1.74 1.64 3.66
CA ALA A 76 2.52 1.10 4.76
C ALA A 76 2.13 1.77 6.09
N GLY A 77 1.67 0.95 7.03
CA GLY A 77 1.21 1.40 8.35
C GLY A 77 -0.32 1.40 8.49
N GLU A 78 -1.05 1.09 7.42
CA GLU A 78 -2.47 0.79 7.51
C GLU A 78 -2.71 -0.66 7.97
N VAL A 79 -3.88 -0.91 8.56
CA VAL A 79 -4.27 -2.24 9.02
C VAL A 79 -4.84 -3.04 7.85
N PHE A 80 -4.21 -4.16 7.52
CA PHE A 80 -4.73 -5.09 6.53
C PHE A 80 -5.57 -6.18 7.20
N ASP A 81 -6.56 -6.69 6.47
CA ASP A 81 -7.40 -7.79 6.93
C ASP A 81 -6.55 -9.06 7.16
N PRO A 82 -6.64 -9.67 8.37
CA PRO A 82 -5.79 -10.81 8.73
C PRO A 82 -6.27 -12.13 8.10
N GLU A 83 -7.49 -12.16 7.59
CA GLU A 83 -8.11 -13.35 7.02
C GLU A 83 -8.89 -13.00 5.74
N THR A 84 -8.91 -13.97 4.84
CA THR A 84 -9.72 -13.94 3.62
C THR A 84 -10.43 -15.28 3.45
N ASN A 85 -11.55 -15.28 2.72
CA ASN A 85 -12.28 -16.48 2.36
C ASN A 85 -12.64 -16.43 0.87
N ASP A 86 -13.05 -17.58 0.31
CA ASP A 86 -13.32 -17.70 -1.12
C ASP A 86 -14.44 -16.76 -1.60
N PHE A 87 -15.42 -16.43 -0.75
CA PHE A 87 -16.49 -15.50 -1.10
C PHE A 87 -15.97 -14.06 -1.25
N LEU A 88 -15.11 -13.59 -0.34
CA LEU A 88 -14.49 -12.26 -0.45
C LEU A 88 -13.54 -12.19 -1.65
N ILE A 89 -12.77 -13.25 -1.91
CA ILE A 89 -11.91 -13.35 -3.10
C ILE A 89 -12.76 -13.27 -4.37
N PHE A 90 -13.91 -13.95 -4.41
CA PHE A 90 -14.84 -13.86 -5.53
C PHE A 90 -15.35 -12.43 -5.74
N LEU A 91 -15.75 -11.73 -4.67
CA LEU A 91 -16.17 -10.33 -4.75
C LEU A 91 -15.05 -9.42 -5.27
N VAL A 92 -13.82 -9.57 -4.78
CA VAL A 92 -12.65 -8.84 -5.33
C VAL A 92 -12.53 -9.10 -6.83
N GLY A 93 -12.63 -10.36 -7.27
CA GLY A 93 -12.58 -10.74 -8.67
C GLY A 93 -13.66 -10.08 -9.52
N CYS A 94 -14.90 -9.98 -9.02
CA CYS A 94 -16.02 -9.32 -9.70
C CYS A 94 -15.77 -7.82 -9.96
N PHE A 95 -14.99 -7.15 -9.12
CA PHE A 95 -14.65 -5.74 -9.32
C PHE A 95 -13.35 -5.58 -10.12
N VAL A 96 -12.30 -6.33 -9.77
CA VAL A 96 -10.97 -6.23 -10.38
C VAL A 96 -10.99 -6.61 -11.85
N VAL A 97 -11.57 -7.76 -12.22
CA VAL A 97 -11.45 -8.25 -13.60
C VAL A 97 -12.13 -7.33 -14.61
N PRO A 98 -13.40 -6.90 -14.42
CA PRO A 98 -14.04 -5.99 -15.37
C PRO A 98 -13.40 -4.60 -15.40
N SER A 99 -13.00 -4.06 -14.24
CA SER A 99 -12.35 -2.75 -14.17
C SER A 99 -10.98 -2.75 -14.86
N CYS A 100 -10.17 -3.78 -14.63
CA CYS A 100 -8.86 -3.93 -15.27
C CYS A 100 -8.95 -4.08 -16.79
N ILE A 101 -10.00 -4.72 -17.32
CA ILE A 101 -10.21 -4.79 -18.78
C ILE A 101 -10.43 -3.38 -19.35
N LEU A 102 -11.33 -2.59 -18.76
CA LEU A 102 -11.63 -1.24 -19.22
C LEU A 102 -10.44 -0.29 -19.07
N ILE A 103 -9.78 -0.32 -17.91
CA ILE A 103 -8.59 0.49 -17.61
C ILE A 103 -7.44 0.08 -18.53
N GLY A 104 -7.22 -1.22 -18.73
CA GLY A 104 -6.16 -1.75 -19.59
C GLY A 104 -6.31 -1.29 -21.03
N LEU A 105 -7.51 -1.38 -21.60
CA LEU A 105 -7.80 -0.88 -22.95
C LEU A 105 -7.42 0.61 -23.09
N LEU A 106 -7.76 1.43 -22.10
CA LEU A 106 -7.40 2.84 -22.09
C LEU A 106 -5.88 3.04 -21.97
N LEU A 107 -5.26 2.47 -20.96
CA LEU A 107 -3.85 2.70 -20.64
C LEU A 107 -2.92 2.20 -21.75
N TYR A 108 -3.19 1.02 -22.32
CA TYR A 108 -2.41 0.51 -23.45
C TYR A 108 -2.63 1.31 -24.73
N THR A 109 -3.84 1.85 -24.96
CA THR A 109 -4.07 2.78 -26.07
C THR A 109 -3.22 4.04 -25.89
N LEU A 110 -3.24 4.64 -24.70
CA LEU A 110 -2.42 5.82 -24.39
C LEU A 110 -0.91 5.52 -24.50
N PHE A 111 -0.49 4.31 -24.16
CA PHE A 111 0.91 3.87 -24.25
C PHE A 111 1.38 3.73 -25.69
N VAL A 112 0.58 3.08 -26.55
CA VAL A 112 0.87 2.95 -27.99
C VAL A 112 0.92 4.33 -28.65
N LEU A 113 0.05 5.25 -28.23
CA LEU A 113 0.07 6.66 -28.66
C LEU A 113 1.23 7.47 -28.04
N LYS A 114 2.07 6.87 -27.18
CA LYS A 114 3.19 7.49 -26.47
C LYS A 114 2.78 8.69 -25.59
N LEU A 115 1.54 8.73 -25.13
CA LEU A 115 1.02 9.76 -24.22
C LEU A 115 1.37 9.46 -22.76
N VAL A 116 1.64 8.19 -22.45
CA VAL A 116 2.08 7.73 -21.14
C VAL A 116 3.31 6.83 -21.28
N THR A 117 4.12 6.77 -20.24
CA THR A 117 5.28 5.89 -20.15
C THR A 117 5.40 5.27 -18.76
N PRO A 118 5.90 4.03 -18.66
CA PRO A 118 6.15 3.38 -17.38
C PRO A 118 7.06 4.23 -16.51
N LYS A 119 6.65 4.47 -15.26
CA LYS A 119 7.46 5.21 -14.29
C LYS A 119 8.68 4.38 -13.87
N ASN A 120 9.80 5.06 -13.68
CA ASN A 120 10.96 4.50 -12.99
C ASN A 120 10.88 4.86 -11.49
N ILE A 121 10.95 3.84 -10.63
CA ILE A 121 10.78 4.01 -9.19
C ILE A 121 12.14 4.34 -8.54
N ASP A 122 12.30 5.60 -8.13
CA ASP A 122 13.39 5.99 -7.23
C ASP A 122 13.09 5.53 -5.79
N ARG A 123 13.72 4.42 -5.41
CA ARG A 123 13.61 3.81 -4.08
C ARG A 123 14.08 4.74 -2.97
N ASN A 124 15.16 5.49 -3.19
CA ASN A 124 15.70 6.41 -2.19
C ASN A 124 14.71 7.56 -1.93
N LYS A 125 14.12 8.12 -2.98
CA LYS A 125 13.10 9.16 -2.85
C LYS A 125 11.86 8.65 -2.12
N LYS A 126 11.39 7.43 -2.42
CA LYS A 126 10.24 6.81 -1.74
C LYS A 126 10.51 6.56 -0.26
N VAL A 127 11.66 5.99 0.10
CA VAL A 127 12.04 5.78 1.50
C VAL A 127 12.12 7.10 2.26
N LYS A 128 12.76 8.14 1.69
CA LYS A 128 12.81 9.48 2.29
C LYS A 128 11.41 10.07 2.53
N ALA A 129 10.49 9.91 1.57
CA ALA A 129 9.12 10.38 1.71
C ALA A 129 8.37 9.66 2.85
N ARG A 130 8.53 8.34 2.97
CA ARG A 130 7.92 7.53 4.04
C ARG A 130 8.48 7.90 5.41
N LEU A 131 9.79 8.11 5.53
CA LEU A 131 10.42 8.62 6.76
C LEU A 131 9.83 9.96 7.17
N LYS A 132 9.69 10.90 6.22
CA LYS A 132 9.08 12.21 6.49
C LYS A 132 7.63 12.08 6.97
N ALA A 133 6.84 11.18 6.38
CA ALA A 133 5.47 10.92 6.80
C ALA A 133 5.41 10.34 8.23
N ALA A 134 6.26 9.36 8.55
CA ALA A 134 6.37 8.79 9.90
C ALA A 134 6.76 9.85 10.94
N THR A 135 7.76 10.69 10.65
CA THR A 135 8.12 11.82 11.51
C THR A 135 6.95 12.80 11.71
N SER A 136 6.13 13.02 10.69
CA SER A 136 4.98 13.92 10.78
C SER A 136 3.87 13.34 11.66
N LYS A 137 3.59 12.04 11.55
CA LYS A 137 2.66 11.32 12.44
C LYS A 137 3.12 11.43 13.92
N LEU A 138 4.38 11.13 14.20
CA LEU A 138 4.96 11.24 15.56
C LEU A 138 4.87 12.67 16.13
N LYS A 139 5.18 13.70 15.33
CA LYS A 139 5.04 15.10 15.76
C LYS A 139 3.59 15.46 16.08
N GLY A 140 2.64 14.93 15.30
CA GLY A 140 1.21 15.10 15.58
C GLY A 140 0.83 14.51 16.93
N THR A 141 1.25 13.28 17.22
CA THR A 141 1.02 12.62 18.51
C THR A 141 1.66 13.39 19.67
N MET A 142 2.90 13.87 19.53
CA MET A 142 3.56 14.68 20.56
C MET A 142 2.77 15.97 20.85
N HIS A 143 2.33 16.67 19.81
CA HIS A 143 1.55 17.90 19.95
C HIS A 143 0.20 17.68 20.63
N GLU A 144 -0.44 16.52 20.42
CA GLU A 144 -1.66 16.14 21.12
C GLU A 144 -1.40 15.88 22.61
N LEU A 145 -0.33 15.15 22.94
CA LEU A 145 0.11 14.90 24.32
C LEU A 145 0.47 16.18 25.08
N ASP A 146 1.06 17.17 24.41
CA ASP A 146 1.41 18.46 25.01
C ASP A 146 0.16 19.30 25.34
N LYS A 147 -0.93 19.12 24.59
CA LYS A 147 -2.15 19.93 24.69
C LYS A 147 -3.23 19.32 25.57
N HIS A 148 -3.26 18.00 25.67
CA HIS A 148 -4.33 17.27 26.33
C HIS A 148 -3.77 16.42 27.45
N VAL A 149 -4.47 16.39 28.59
CA VAL A 149 -4.16 15.45 29.67
C VAL A 149 -4.63 14.06 29.22
N VAL A 150 -3.75 13.34 28.54
CA VAL A 150 -3.99 11.96 28.12
C VAL A 150 -3.72 11.05 29.32
N ARG A 151 -4.71 10.25 29.71
CA ARG A 151 -4.52 9.21 30.72
C ARG A 151 -3.68 8.10 30.09
N SER A 152 -2.40 8.06 30.44
CA SER A 152 -1.50 7.01 29.99
C SER A 152 -1.88 5.66 30.62
N ASP A 153 -1.91 4.62 29.80
CA ASP A 153 -2.05 3.23 30.22
C ASP A 153 -0.83 2.41 29.77
N ILE A 154 -0.79 1.14 30.20
CA ILE A 154 0.31 0.23 29.90
C ILE A 154 0.41 -0.04 28.40
N GLU A 155 -0.73 -0.20 27.71
CA GLU A 155 -0.78 -0.46 26.27
C GLU A 155 -0.16 0.70 25.47
N MET A 156 -0.47 1.94 25.82
CA MET A 156 0.12 3.13 25.18
C MET A 156 1.64 3.18 25.38
N LEU A 157 2.13 2.80 26.57
CA LEU A 157 3.56 2.73 26.84
C LEU A 157 4.25 1.62 26.04
N GLU A 158 3.62 0.44 25.95
CA GLU A 158 4.11 -0.70 25.14
C GLU A 158 4.20 -0.33 23.65
N ASN A 159 3.16 0.30 23.11
CA ASN A 159 3.14 0.77 21.72
C ASN A 159 4.22 1.84 21.44
N ALA A 160 4.45 2.76 22.38
CA ALA A 160 5.51 3.76 22.27
C ALA A 160 6.91 3.12 22.31
N MET A 161 7.13 2.15 23.20
CA MET A 161 8.40 1.41 23.28
C MET A 161 8.67 0.58 22.03
N SER A 162 7.66 -0.13 21.52
CA SER A 162 7.75 -0.89 20.26
C SER A 162 8.13 0.04 19.08
N SER A 163 7.47 1.20 18.99
CA SER A 163 7.77 2.21 17.97
C SER A 163 9.22 2.72 18.05
N LYS A 164 9.73 2.94 19.28
CA LYS A 164 11.13 3.33 19.49
C LYS A 164 12.10 2.25 19.03
N ILE A 165 11.88 0.99 19.42
CA ILE A 165 12.74 -0.14 19.02
C ILE A 165 12.78 -0.26 17.49
N MET A 166 11.63 -0.17 16.82
CA MET A 166 11.57 -0.23 15.35
C MET A 166 12.28 0.94 14.68
N SER A 167 12.20 2.15 15.26
CA SER A 167 12.94 3.32 14.79
C SER A 167 14.46 3.11 14.92
N ASP A 168 14.92 2.59 16.05
CA ASP A 168 16.33 2.31 16.30
C ASP A 168 16.88 1.27 15.29
N LEU A 169 16.15 0.16 15.07
CA LEU A 169 16.49 -0.85 14.06
C LEU A 169 16.53 -0.28 12.63
N LEU A 170 15.60 0.61 12.30
CA LEU A 170 15.56 1.25 10.99
C LEU A 170 16.80 2.15 10.77
N VAL A 171 17.20 2.92 11.78
CA VAL A 171 18.40 3.75 11.74
C VAL A 171 19.63 2.89 11.52
N ASP A 172 19.77 1.78 12.24
CA ASP A 172 20.91 0.87 12.09
C ASP A 172 20.95 0.23 10.69
N LYS A 173 19.79 -0.17 10.14
CA LYS A 173 19.68 -0.70 8.78
C LYS A 173 20.07 0.34 7.71
N ILE A 174 19.76 1.61 7.93
CA ILE A 174 20.17 2.70 7.04
C ILE A 174 21.67 2.94 7.15
N LYS A 175 22.23 3.06 8.36
CA LYS A 175 23.68 3.22 8.58
C LYS A 175 24.47 2.09 7.93
N GLY A 176 24.05 0.84 8.12
CA GLY A 176 24.70 -0.32 7.49
C GLY A 176 24.70 -0.28 5.96
N LYS A 177 23.73 0.42 5.34
CA LYS A 177 23.67 0.63 3.88
C LYS A 177 24.44 1.87 3.40
N MET A 178 24.84 2.78 4.29
CA MET A 178 25.66 3.96 3.95
C MET A 178 27.16 3.65 3.96
N HIS A 179 27.58 2.57 4.61
CA HIS A 179 28.96 2.11 4.66
C HIS A 179 29.32 1.12 3.52
N LEU A 180 28.45 0.99 2.51
CA LEU A 180 28.67 0.28 1.23
C LEU A 180 28.69 1.31 0.11
#